data_AF-A0A954Y4L3-F1
#
_entry.id   AF-A0A954Y4L3-F1
#
_cell.length_a   1.000
_cell.length_b   1.000
_cell.length_c   1.000
_cell.angle_alpha   90.00
_cell.angle_beta   90.00
_cell.angle_gamma   90.00
#
_symmetry.space_group_name_H-M   'P 1'
#
loop_
_entity.id
_entity.type
_entity.pdbx_description
1 polymer ?
#
loop_
_entity_poly.entity_id
_entity_poly.type
_entity_poly.pdbx_seq_one_letter_code
_entity_poly.pdbx_strand_id
1 'polypeptide(L)'
;LVELLVVMAILAILLGAAIPVLAPASDARRIREAARAAHTFISGAKVRAKETGRPFGVALKRLSKDTGRAEDNGVCLEMYYVEEPPPYAGFDDNARAMLSYDLNSSGAIVPGQINVRFVRVSAATGRVVNDPLPRLFRVGDRIQLGSVVLEFNDTGSAFDARTGYYTDIGSTIGAKVVAGNKAVGSSTVQPTSRYTQLLNLVYDNDLLLIANGGNPAVPYWTAPLRYKILRQPVKTSNEAFQLPNKMAIDLEACGMGDGTRLHDPYARVNPANEPNPAWESGWREDKPLGPDNDDDIIIMFSPEGAVAEVLYNAGPRDEDGNNTTGQNGDFDAYPVRRLASSNVFLLVGLRENIVGADVDAPDIDFGKSFDSAADKEKAKKKINWLNGDSRWLVIGARTGALATAENAFVDPQDYADGPLDGTVTSGPMLVDAADELSYRRGLEIQAAREFARQAIGMGGR
;
A
#
# COMPACT_ATOMS: atom_id res chain seq x y z
N LEU A 1 -6.17 -53.02 45.65
CA LEU A 1 -7.14 -52.32 44.78
C LEU A 1 -7.26 -50.84 45.13
N VAL A 2 -7.55 -50.46 46.38
CA VAL A 2 -7.62 -49.05 46.82
C VAL A 2 -6.32 -48.28 46.53
N GLU A 3 -5.18 -48.90 46.80
CA GLU A 3 -3.86 -48.30 46.57
C GLU A 3 -3.62 -47.95 45.08
N LEU A 4 -4.10 -48.80 44.16
CA LEU A 4 -3.98 -48.58 42.73
C LEU A 4 -4.93 -47.48 42.22
N LEU A 5 -6.09 -47.32 42.86
CA LEU A 5 -7.05 -46.27 42.56
C LEU A 5 -6.52 -44.89 42.96
N VAL A 6 -5.86 -44.79 44.11
CA VAL A 6 -5.23 -43.54 44.57
C VAL A 6 -4.11 -43.10 43.61
N VAL A 7 -3.29 -44.04 43.13
CA VAL A 7 -2.22 -43.73 42.17
C VAL A 7 -2.79 -43.20 40.85
N MET A 8 -3.86 -43.80 40.33
CA MET A 8 -4.51 -43.30 39.11
C MET A 8 -5.13 -41.91 39.29
N ALA A 9 -5.74 -41.64 40.46
CA ALA A 9 -6.28 -40.31 40.75
C ALA A 9 -5.18 -39.24 40.83
N ILE A 10 -4.05 -39.55 41.48
CA ILE A 10 -2.91 -38.63 41.56
C ILE A 10 -2.30 -38.40 40.17
N LEU A 11 -2.14 -39.44 39.35
CA LEU A 11 -1.66 -39.30 37.97
C LEU A 11 -2.59 -38.45 37.12
N ALA A 12 -3.91 -38.60 37.24
CA ALA A 12 -4.87 -37.78 36.50
C ALA A 12 -4.81 -36.30 36.91
N ILE A 13 -4.66 -36.01 38.21
CA ILE A 13 -4.51 -34.63 38.71
C ILE A 13 -3.18 -34.03 38.21
N LEU A 14 -2.08 -34.78 38.27
CA LEU A 14 -0.78 -34.33 37.79
C LEU A 14 -0.79 -34.10 36.28
N LEU A 15 -1.41 -34.97 35.50
CA LEU A 15 -1.54 -34.81 34.05
C LEU A 15 -2.41 -33.59 33.71
N GLY A 16 -3.52 -33.39 34.44
CA GLY A 16 -4.39 -32.23 34.30
C GLY A 16 -3.70 -30.90 34.61
N ALA A 17 -2.78 -30.90 35.59
CA ALA A 17 -1.98 -29.72 35.93
C ALA A 17 -0.80 -29.49 34.97
N ALA A 18 -0.21 -30.54 34.39
CA ALA A 18 0.99 -30.44 33.55
C ALA A 18 0.69 -30.02 32.10
N ILE A 19 -0.43 -30.46 31.52
CA ILE A 19 -0.77 -30.19 30.10
C ILE A 19 -0.87 -28.68 29.79
N PRO A 20 -1.54 -27.84 30.60
CA PRO A 20 -1.65 -26.40 30.31
C PRO A 20 -0.30 -25.67 30.31
N VAL A 21 0.70 -26.18 31.05
CA VAL A 21 2.04 -25.57 31.14
C VAL A 21 2.87 -25.84 29.88
N LEU A 22 2.61 -26.94 29.17
CA LEU A 22 3.35 -27.31 27.96
C LEU A 22 2.80 -26.68 26.68
N ALA A 23 1.52 -26.27 26.66
CA ALA A 23 0.87 -25.70 25.48
C ALA A 23 1.39 -24.30 25.04
N PRO A 24 1.56 -23.29 25.93
CA PRO A 24 1.92 -21.93 25.51
C PRO A 24 3.37 -21.78 25.03
N ALA A 25 4.28 -22.68 25.43
CA ALA A 25 5.67 -22.67 24.94
C ALA A 25 5.77 -22.94 23.43
N SER A 26 4.70 -23.48 22.81
CA SER A 26 4.69 -23.82 21.40
C SER A 26 4.47 -22.62 20.48
N ASP A 27 3.58 -21.69 20.83
CA ASP A 27 3.21 -20.58 19.94
C ASP A 27 4.31 -19.52 19.85
N ALA A 28 4.90 -19.10 20.97
CA ALA A 28 6.04 -18.17 20.97
C ALA A 28 7.26 -18.70 20.19
N ARG A 29 7.43 -20.03 20.15
CA ARG A 29 8.45 -20.67 19.31
C ARG A 29 8.07 -20.61 17.83
N ARG A 30 6.81 -20.94 17.50
CA ARG A 30 6.29 -20.88 16.13
C ARG A 30 6.35 -19.46 15.55
N ILE A 31 6.02 -18.43 16.34
CA ILE A 31 6.11 -17.03 15.91
C ILE A 31 7.56 -16.67 15.57
N ARG A 32 8.53 -17.08 16.40
CA ARG A 32 9.96 -16.86 16.11
C ARG A 32 10.43 -17.60 14.87
N GLU A 33 9.98 -18.84 14.66
CA GLU A 33 10.28 -19.62 13.46
C GLU A 33 9.67 -18.98 12.21
N ALA A 34 8.41 -18.52 12.28
CA ALA A 34 7.72 -17.80 11.21
C ALA A 34 8.42 -16.47 10.87
N ALA A 35 8.79 -15.68 11.87
CA ALA A 35 9.51 -14.42 11.69
C ALA A 35 10.89 -14.64 11.03
N ARG A 36 11.63 -15.68 11.43
CA ARG A 36 12.91 -16.05 10.80
C ARG A 36 12.74 -16.50 9.35
N ALA A 37 11.70 -17.28 9.07
CA ALA A 37 11.40 -17.73 7.72
C ALA A 37 11.02 -16.55 6.81
N ALA A 38 10.14 -15.66 7.30
CA ALA A 38 9.77 -14.44 6.59
C ALA A 38 10.97 -13.51 6.36
N HIS A 39 11.82 -13.31 7.38
CA HIS A 39 13.08 -12.57 7.25
C HIS A 39 13.98 -13.16 6.15
N THR A 40 14.14 -14.49 6.14
CA THR A 40 14.96 -15.17 5.12
C THR A 40 14.38 -14.98 3.72
N PHE A 41 13.06 -15.09 3.57
CA PHE A 41 12.36 -14.89 2.30
C PHE A 41 12.56 -13.46 1.76
N ILE A 42 12.36 -12.44 2.59
CA ILE A 42 12.54 -11.04 2.20
C ILE A 42 14.02 -10.73 1.88
N SER A 43 14.96 -11.29 2.65
CA SER A 43 16.39 -11.17 2.35
C SER A 43 16.75 -11.81 1.00
N GLY A 44 16.09 -12.91 0.64
CA GLY A 44 16.21 -13.53 -0.69
C GLY A 44 15.81 -12.59 -1.83
N ALA A 45 14.73 -11.83 -1.69
CA ALA A 45 14.33 -10.83 -2.69
C ALA A 45 15.39 -9.74 -2.87
N LYS A 46 15.98 -9.25 -1.77
CA LYS A 46 17.07 -8.28 -1.81
C LYS A 46 18.31 -8.82 -2.53
N VAL A 47 18.69 -10.08 -2.28
CA VAL A 47 19.81 -10.72 -2.97
C VAL A 47 19.52 -10.79 -4.48
N ARG A 48 18.31 -11.18 -4.87
CA ARG A 48 17.91 -11.21 -6.28
C ARG A 48 17.90 -9.84 -6.95
N ALA A 49 17.52 -8.78 -6.24
CA ALA A 49 17.61 -7.42 -6.77
C ALA A 49 19.07 -7.08 -7.16
N LYS A 50 20.02 -7.45 -6.29
CA LYS A 50 21.46 -7.26 -6.54
C LYS A 50 21.96 -8.14 -7.69
N GLU A 51 21.57 -9.41 -7.73
CA GLU A 51 22.01 -10.37 -8.74
C GLU A 51 21.50 -10.02 -10.14
N THR A 52 20.24 -9.64 -10.24
CA THR A 52 19.59 -9.32 -11.53
C THR A 52 19.94 -7.91 -12.03
N GLY A 53 20.47 -7.05 -11.16
CA GLY A 53 20.68 -5.63 -11.46
C GLY A 53 19.37 -4.88 -11.69
N ARG A 54 18.24 -5.41 -11.22
CA ARG A 54 16.89 -4.86 -11.43
C ARG A 54 16.10 -4.81 -10.13
N PRO A 55 15.10 -3.92 -10.03
CA PRO A 55 14.22 -3.91 -8.88
C PRO A 55 13.50 -5.27 -8.72
N PHE A 56 13.62 -5.83 -7.52
CA PHE A 56 13.05 -7.12 -7.15
C PHE A 56 12.51 -7.04 -5.73
N GLY A 57 11.38 -7.69 -5.45
CA GLY A 57 10.65 -7.45 -4.22
C GLY A 57 9.87 -8.66 -3.70
N VAL A 58 9.11 -8.39 -2.65
CA VAL A 58 8.14 -9.33 -2.07
C VAL A 58 6.77 -8.66 -2.07
N ALA A 59 5.76 -9.40 -2.52
CA ALA A 59 4.36 -9.06 -2.33
C ALA A 59 3.81 -9.84 -1.13
N LEU A 60 3.08 -9.13 -0.27
CA LEU A 60 2.31 -9.65 0.86
C LEU A 60 0.87 -9.82 0.38
N LYS A 61 0.44 -11.07 0.23
CA LYS A 61 -0.89 -11.38 -0.26
C LYS A 61 -1.90 -11.28 0.87
N ARG A 62 -2.91 -10.43 0.69
CA ARG A 62 -4.02 -10.31 1.64
C ARG A 62 -4.88 -11.56 1.59
N LEU A 63 -5.35 -12.03 2.74
CA LEU A 63 -6.21 -13.22 2.83
C LEU A 63 -7.59 -12.96 2.19
N SER A 64 -8.07 -11.72 2.24
CA SER A 64 -9.31 -11.27 1.58
C SER A 64 -9.36 -11.63 0.10
N LYS A 65 -8.23 -11.60 -0.60
CA LYS A 65 -8.13 -11.98 -2.01
C LYS A 65 -8.49 -13.44 -2.29
N ASP A 66 -8.29 -14.32 -1.31
CA ASP A 66 -8.67 -15.73 -1.40
C ASP A 66 -10.08 -16.00 -0.84
N THR A 67 -10.48 -15.26 0.20
CA THR A 67 -11.75 -15.49 0.91
C THR A 67 -12.92 -14.66 0.40
N GLY A 68 -12.65 -13.58 -0.34
CA GLY A 68 -13.62 -12.56 -0.75
C GLY A 68 -14.19 -11.76 0.42
N ARG A 69 -13.54 -11.79 1.59
CA ARG A 69 -14.03 -11.22 2.85
C ARG A 69 -13.22 -10.01 3.26
N ALA A 70 -13.87 -8.85 3.39
CA ALA A 70 -13.20 -7.61 3.74
C ALA A 70 -12.60 -7.62 5.16
N GLU A 71 -13.15 -8.44 6.05
CA GLU A 71 -12.66 -8.65 7.40
C GLU A 71 -11.27 -9.34 7.42
N ASP A 72 -10.94 -10.11 6.39
CA ASP A 72 -9.63 -10.76 6.22
C ASP A 72 -8.54 -9.84 5.62
N ASN A 73 -8.85 -8.58 5.29
CA ASN A 73 -7.90 -7.63 4.68
C ASN A 73 -6.65 -7.36 5.52
N GLY A 74 -6.76 -7.46 6.86
CA GLY A 74 -5.66 -7.26 7.81
C GLY A 74 -4.71 -8.46 7.92
N VAL A 75 -5.02 -9.59 7.28
CA VAL A 75 -4.31 -10.86 7.45
C VAL A 75 -3.50 -11.18 6.20
N CYS A 76 -2.20 -11.46 6.37
CA CYS A 76 -1.34 -11.98 5.30
C CYS A 76 -0.75 -13.34 5.71
N LEU A 77 -1.08 -14.39 4.94
CA LEU A 77 -0.59 -15.76 5.15
C LEU A 77 0.45 -16.20 4.10
N GLU A 78 0.46 -15.55 2.94
CA GLU A 78 1.27 -15.91 1.78
C GLU A 78 2.11 -14.71 1.33
N MET A 79 3.39 -14.95 1.04
CA MET A 79 4.28 -13.99 0.41
C MET A 79 4.82 -14.58 -0.90
N TYR A 80 4.99 -13.77 -1.92
CA TYR A 80 5.62 -14.23 -3.16
C TYR A 80 6.57 -13.18 -3.73
N TYR A 81 7.52 -13.64 -4.54
CA TYR A 81 8.46 -12.77 -5.19
C TYR A 81 7.84 -12.03 -6.37
N VAL A 82 8.18 -10.76 -6.48
CA VAL A 82 7.84 -9.90 -7.61
C VAL A 82 9.09 -9.30 -8.22
N GLU A 83 9.04 -9.02 -9.52
CA GLU A 83 10.11 -8.33 -10.21
C GLU A 83 9.56 -7.18 -11.05
N GLU A 84 10.33 -6.10 -11.19
CA GLU A 84 10.01 -5.06 -12.16
C GLU A 84 10.48 -5.52 -13.55
N PRO A 85 9.58 -5.64 -14.53
CA PRO A 85 9.98 -6.01 -15.87
C PRO A 85 10.90 -4.94 -16.50
N PRO A 86 11.69 -5.30 -17.54
CA PRO A 86 12.52 -4.32 -18.24
C PRO A 86 11.69 -3.11 -18.71
N PRO A 87 12.21 -1.88 -18.59
CA PRO A 87 11.53 -0.70 -19.08
C PRO A 87 11.25 -0.79 -20.57
N TYR A 88 10.05 -0.40 -20.99
CA TYR A 88 9.69 -0.36 -22.40
C TYR A 88 10.07 0.98 -23.02
N ALA A 89 10.91 0.98 -24.04
CA ALA A 89 11.42 2.19 -24.71
C ALA A 89 10.87 2.38 -26.14
N GLY A 90 9.82 1.63 -26.50
CA GLY A 90 9.29 1.60 -27.87
C GLY A 90 9.75 0.38 -28.68
N PHE A 91 9.26 0.29 -29.92
CA PHE A 91 9.58 -0.82 -30.82
C PHE A 91 10.91 -0.64 -31.57
N ASP A 92 11.38 0.60 -31.72
CA ASP A 92 12.62 0.93 -32.41
C ASP A 92 13.28 2.20 -31.84
N ASP A 93 14.48 2.51 -32.32
CA ASP A 93 15.26 3.69 -31.90
C ASP A 93 14.60 5.04 -32.25
N ASN A 94 13.53 5.03 -33.04
CA ASN A 94 12.78 6.21 -33.46
C ASN A 94 11.50 6.42 -32.63
N ALA A 95 11.17 5.51 -31.71
CA ALA A 95 10.06 5.67 -30.79
C ALA A 95 10.30 6.85 -29.84
N ARG A 96 9.31 7.73 -29.76
CA ARG A 96 9.31 8.96 -28.96
C ARG A 96 7.95 9.14 -28.31
N ALA A 97 7.90 10.04 -27.34
CA ALA A 97 6.65 10.51 -26.76
C ALA A 97 6.63 12.03 -26.74
N MET A 98 5.44 12.59 -26.87
CA MET A 98 5.16 14.03 -26.83
C MET A 98 4.17 14.28 -25.68
N LEU A 99 4.29 15.45 -25.07
CA LEU A 99 3.42 15.87 -23.99
C LEU A 99 2.53 17.02 -24.46
N SER A 100 1.28 17.02 -24.01
CA SER A 100 0.35 18.15 -24.13
C SER A 100 -0.34 18.36 -22.79
N TYR A 101 -0.83 19.57 -22.55
CA TYR A 101 -1.84 19.76 -21.51
C TYR A 101 -3.12 19.05 -21.89
N ASP A 102 -3.84 18.54 -20.88
CA ASP A 102 -5.20 18.12 -21.09
C ASP A 102 -6.15 19.31 -21.13
N LEU A 103 -7.13 19.27 -22.02
CA LEU A 103 -8.07 20.35 -22.28
C LEU A 103 -9.49 19.84 -22.13
N ASN A 104 -10.32 20.55 -21.37
CA ASN A 104 -11.74 20.24 -21.28
C ASN A 104 -12.49 20.63 -22.58
N SER A 105 -13.79 20.35 -22.62
CA SER A 105 -14.65 20.66 -23.78
C SER A 105 -14.71 22.15 -24.15
N SER A 106 -14.35 23.05 -23.24
CA SER A 106 -14.26 24.50 -23.47
C SER A 106 -12.86 24.95 -23.92
N GLY A 107 -11.91 24.02 -24.09
CA GLY A 107 -10.51 24.31 -24.43
C GLY A 107 -9.69 24.86 -23.26
N ALA A 108 -10.19 24.81 -22.03
CA ALA A 108 -9.45 25.22 -20.84
C ALA A 108 -8.58 24.07 -20.33
N ILE A 109 -7.38 24.41 -19.83
CA ILE A 109 -6.43 23.44 -19.28
C ILE A 109 -7.04 22.79 -18.04
N VAL A 110 -7.01 21.46 -17.98
CA VAL A 110 -7.36 20.70 -16.77
C VAL A 110 -6.12 20.62 -15.86
N PRO A 111 -6.11 21.24 -14.67
CA PRO A 111 -4.94 21.26 -13.81
C PRO A 111 -4.50 19.84 -13.42
N GLY A 112 -3.21 19.54 -13.57
CA GLY A 112 -2.61 18.27 -13.14
C GLY A 112 -2.77 17.09 -14.12
N GLN A 113 -3.47 17.27 -15.24
CA GLN A 113 -3.62 16.27 -16.29
C GLN A 113 -2.75 16.62 -17.50
N ILE A 114 -1.99 15.63 -17.98
CA ILE A 114 -1.08 15.72 -19.12
C ILE A 114 -1.43 14.60 -20.09
N ASN A 115 -1.61 14.94 -21.36
CA ASN A 115 -1.75 13.96 -22.42
C ASN A 115 -0.37 13.50 -22.89
N VAL A 116 -0.19 12.19 -22.97
CA VAL A 116 1.02 11.55 -23.50
C VAL A 116 0.67 10.94 -24.84
N ARG A 117 1.34 11.39 -25.91
CA ARG A 117 1.20 10.81 -27.25
C ARG A 117 2.46 10.10 -27.67
N PHE A 118 2.31 8.85 -28.11
CA PHE A 118 3.40 8.04 -28.63
C PHE A 118 3.54 8.26 -30.13
N VAL A 119 4.76 8.56 -30.54
CA VAL A 119 5.07 8.91 -31.93
C VAL A 119 6.38 8.28 -32.37
N ARG A 120 6.56 8.15 -33.67
CA ARG A 120 7.80 7.73 -34.30
C ARG A 120 8.32 8.85 -35.18
N VAL A 121 9.63 9.08 -35.15
CA VAL A 121 10.29 10.00 -36.09
C VAL A 121 10.80 9.21 -37.28
N SER A 122 10.21 9.44 -38.46
CA SER A 122 10.67 8.80 -39.69
C SER A 122 12.12 9.19 -39.99
N ALA A 123 13.03 8.22 -40.00
CA ALA A 123 14.44 8.47 -40.32
C ALA A 123 14.64 9.05 -41.73
N ALA A 124 13.75 8.74 -42.68
CA ALA A 124 13.86 9.18 -44.06
C ALA A 124 13.39 10.62 -44.28
N THR A 125 12.36 11.06 -43.56
CA THR A 125 11.66 12.33 -43.81
C THR A 125 11.73 13.31 -42.65
N GLY A 126 12.19 12.88 -41.47
CA GLY A 126 12.07 13.64 -40.22
C GLY A 126 10.62 13.83 -39.77
N ARG A 127 9.63 13.28 -40.48
CA ARG A 127 8.21 13.43 -40.18
C ARG A 127 7.87 12.63 -38.92
N VAL A 128 7.12 13.27 -38.02
CA VAL A 128 6.54 12.64 -36.84
C VAL A 128 5.24 11.95 -37.24
N VAL A 129 5.09 10.68 -36.88
CA VAL A 129 3.88 9.88 -37.13
C VAL A 129 3.43 9.21 -35.84
N ASN A 130 2.13 8.94 -35.70
CA ASN A 130 1.62 8.21 -34.53
C ASN A 130 2.24 6.82 -34.44
N ASP A 131 2.70 6.43 -33.24
CA ASP A 131 3.18 5.08 -32.95
C ASP A 131 2.08 4.35 -32.17
N PRO A 132 1.55 3.23 -32.66
CA PRO A 132 0.48 2.52 -31.97
C PRO A 132 0.98 2.00 -30.63
N LEU A 133 0.10 2.08 -29.63
CA LEU A 133 0.40 1.64 -28.29
C LEU A 133 0.32 0.12 -28.17
N PRO A 134 1.33 -0.56 -27.62
CA PRO A 134 1.16 -1.97 -27.28
C PRO A 134 0.18 -2.08 -26.12
N ARG A 135 -0.64 -3.14 -26.12
CA ARG A 135 -1.53 -3.53 -25.02
C ARG A 135 -0.78 -4.11 -23.82
N LEU A 136 0.31 -3.45 -23.43
CA LEU A 136 1.23 -3.88 -22.39
C LEU A 136 1.20 -2.97 -21.17
N PHE A 137 0.51 -1.83 -21.24
CA PHE A 137 0.54 -0.80 -20.20
C PHE A 137 -0.67 -0.88 -19.30
N ARG A 138 -0.43 -0.71 -18.00
CA ARG A 138 -1.46 -0.72 -16.97
C ARG A 138 -1.60 0.65 -16.30
N VAL A 139 -2.77 0.88 -15.72
CA VAL A 139 -2.95 1.97 -14.75
C VAL A 139 -1.92 1.80 -13.62
N GLY A 140 -1.17 2.86 -13.34
CA GLY A 140 -0.07 2.94 -12.37
C GLY A 140 1.32 2.66 -12.94
N ASP A 141 1.45 2.31 -14.23
CA ASP A 141 2.75 2.34 -14.92
C ASP A 141 3.26 3.79 -15.00
N ARG A 142 4.59 3.98 -15.04
CA ARG A 142 5.21 5.32 -15.10
C ARG A 142 5.97 5.53 -16.39
N ILE A 143 5.80 6.68 -17.03
CA ILE A 143 6.61 7.09 -18.18
C ILE A 143 7.64 8.13 -17.75
N GLN A 144 8.91 7.86 -18.04
CA GLN A 144 10.00 8.80 -17.88
C GLN A 144 10.36 9.41 -19.24
N LEU A 145 10.23 10.74 -19.37
CA LEU A 145 10.65 11.53 -20.52
C LEU A 145 11.73 12.53 -20.08
N GLY A 146 12.99 12.24 -20.37
CA GLY A 146 14.11 13.02 -19.84
C GLY A 146 14.13 13.01 -18.30
N SER A 147 13.97 14.18 -17.69
CA SER A 147 13.89 14.36 -16.23
C SER A 147 12.47 14.28 -15.65
N VAL A 148 11.45 14.23 -16.50
CA VAL A 148 10.05 14.19 -16.06
C VAL A 148 9.61 12.75 -15.91
N VAL A 149 8.93 12.44 -14.80
CA VAL A 149 8.26 11.15 -14.58
C VAL A 149 6.78 11.42 -14.39
N LEU A 150 5.97 10.79 -15.24
CA LEU A 150 4.51 10.80 -15.20
C LEU A 150 4.00 9.40 -14.86
N GLU A 151 2.82 9.30 -14.25
CA GLU A 151 2.15 8.03 -13.91
C GLU A 151 0.85 8.00 -14.67
N PHE A 152 0.59 6.88 -15.32
CA PHE A 152 -0.67 6.65 -15.99
C PHE A 152 -1.72 6.39 -14.92
N ASN A 153 -2.51 7.39 -14.60
CA ASN A 153 -3.58 7.31 -13.60
C ASN A 153 -4.84 7.99 -14.14
N ASP A 154 -5.02 7.85 -15.45
CA ASP A 154 -6.24 8.25 -16.14
C ASP A 154 -7.18 7.05 -16.21
N THR A 155 -8.36 7.27 -15.65
CA THR A 155 -9.47 6.33 -15.55
C THR A 155 -10.53 6.63 -16.62
N GLY A 156 -10.46 7.81 -17.26
CA GLY A 156 -11.31 8.20 -18.38
C GLY A 156 -10.90 7.54 -19.70
N SER A 157 -9.61 7.23 -19.87
CA SER A 157 -9.13 6.39 -20.98
C SER A 157 -9.69 4.97 -20.86
N ALA A 158 -10.07 4.33 -21.96
CA ALA A 158 -10.62 2.98 -21.92
C ALA A 158 -9.58 1.97 -21.39
N PHE A 159 -9.89 1.30 -20.28
CA PHE A 159 -9.08 0.24 -19.68
C PHE A 159 -9.96 -0.96 -19.29
N ASP A 160 -9.36 -2.13 -19.19
CA ASP A 160 -10.00 -3.33 -18.67
C ASP A 160 -9.86 -3.33 -17.14
N ALA A 161 -10.96 -3.04 -16.43
CA ALA A 161 -10.97 -2.98 -14.98
C ALA A 161 -10.52 -4.27 -14.29
N ARG A 162 -10.64 -5.44 -14.95
CA ARG A 162 -10.20 -6.72 -14.37
C ARG A 162 -8.69 -6.90 -14.40
N THR A 163 -8.05 -6.36 -15.43
CA THR A 163 -6.64 -6.60 -15.70
C THR A 163 -5.78 -5.36 -15.53
N GLY A 164 -6.42 -4.19 -15.38
CA GLY A 164 -5.80 -2.88 -15.26
C GLY A 164 -5.16 -2.36 -16.56
N TYR A 165 -5.24 -3.10 -17.66
CA TYR A 165 -4.59 -2.73 -18.92
C TYR A 165 -5.42 -1.72 -19.69
N TYR A 166 -4.75 -0.74 -20.30
CA TYR A 166 -5.38 0.13 -21.29
C TYR A 166 -5.84 -0.71 -22.50
N THR A 167 -7.11 -0.55 -22.86
CA THR A 167 -7.74 -1.25 -24.00
C THR A 167 -7.81 -0.38 -25.23
N ASP A 168 -7.75 0.94 -25.05
CA ASP A 168 -7.60 1.86 -26.18
C ASP A 168 -6.28 1.59 -26.91
N ILE A 169 -6.39 1.50 -28.23
CA ILE A 169 -5.27 1.33 -29.16
C ILE A 169 -4.87 2.66 -29.80
N GLY A 170 -5.55 3.76 -29.44
CA GLY A 170 -5.16 5.12 -29.80
C GLY A 170 -3.73 5.44 -29.37
N SER A 171 -3.11 6.44 -30.02
CA SER A 171 -1.73 6.84 -29.73
C SER A 171 -1.61 7.80 -28.54
N THR A 172 -2.72 8.20 -27.92
CA THR A 172 -2.77 9.18 -26.84
C THR A 172 -3.38 8.55 -25.59
N ILE A 173 -2.70 8.65 -24.45
CA ILE A 173 -3.17 8.22 -23.14
C ILE A 173 -3.06 9.41 -22.18
N GLY A 174 -4.06 9.60 -21.32
CA GLY A 174 -4.00 10.56 -20.22
C GLY A 174 -3.01 10.11 -19.13
N ALA A 175 -2.22 11.03 -18.61
CA ALA A 175 -1.28 10.78 -17.52
C ALA A 175 -1.32 11.92 -16.48
N LYS A 176 -0.93 11.61 -15.24
CA LYS A 176 -0.78 12.60 -14.16
C LYS A 176 0.70 12.76 -13.81
N VAL A 177 1.09 13.94 -13.33
CA VAL A 177 2.48 14.21 -12.90
C VAL A 177 2.73 13.59 -11.52
N VAL A 178 3.78 12.76 -11.37
CA VAL A 178 4.04 11.98 -10.13
C VAL A 178 4.86 12.73 -9.09
N ALA A 179 5.61 13.77 -9.49
CA ALA A 179 6.60 14.40 -8.61
C ALA A 179 6.59 15.93 -8.68
N GLY A 180 6.29 16.56 -7.53
CA GLY A 180 6.86 17.86 -7.17
C GLY A 180 5.95 19.09 -7.10
N ASN A 181 4.63 18.97 -7.24
CA ASN A 181 3.63 19.95 -6.77
C ASN A 181 2.23 19.42 -7.12
N LYS A 182 1.57 18.73 -6.19
CA LYS A 182 0.11 18.59 -6.28
C LYS A 182 -0.45 19.98 -5.96
N ALA A 183 -1.25 20.56 -6.86
CA ALA A 183 -1.87 21.85 -6.60
C ALA A 183 -2.79 21.70 -5.39
N VAL A 184 -2.44 22.35 -4.28
CA VAL A 184 -3.29 22.45 -3.10
C VAL A 184 -4.51 23.30 -3.48
N GLY A 185 -5.71 22.77 -3.23
CA GLY A 185 -7.02 23.28 -3.66
C GLY A 185 -7.29 24.75 -3.34
N SER A 186 -6.89 25.63 -4.25
CA SER A 186 -7.38 27.00 -4.34
C SER A 186 -8.09 27.13 -5.68
N SER A 187 -9.37 27.47 -5.66
CA SER A 187 -10.20 27.80 -6.85
C SER A 187 -9.68 28.98 -7.68
N THR A 188 -8.52 29.53 -7.32
CA THR A 188 -7.68 30.37 -8.15
C THR A 188 -6.31 29.66 -8.34
N VAL A 189 -6.31 28.55 -9.06
CA VAL A 189 -5.07 27.89 -9.49
C VAL A 189 -4.43 28.75 -10.57
N GLN A 190 -3.65 29.75 -10.15
CA GLN A 190 -2.55 30.21 -10.97
C GLN A 190 -1.63 29.00 -11.19
N PRO A 191 -1.20 28.71 -12.44
CA PRO A 191 -0.33 27.58 -12.76
C PRO A 191 1.06 27.79 -12.14
N THR A 192 1.16 27.55 -10.83
CA THR A 192 2.39 27.70 -10.03
C THR A 192 3.17 26.39 -9.96
N SER A 193 2.72 25.34 -10.65
CA SER A 193 3.57 24.20 -10.92
C SER A 193 4.70 24.70 -11.83
N ARG A 194 5.96 24.46 -11.46
CA ARG A 194 7.10 24.78 -12.34
C ARG A 194 6.97 24.10 -13.71
N TYR A 195 6.15 23.06 -13.83
CA TYR A 195 5.94 22.30 -15.06
C TYR A 195 5.02 23.00 -16.08
N THR A 196 4.04 23.79 -15.64
CA THR A 196 3.11 24.51 -16.53
C THR A 196 3.77 25.65 -17.32
N GLN A 197 4.98 26.06 -16.94
CA GLN A 197 5.80 27.02 -17.70
C GLN A 197 6.93 26.34 -18.52
N LEU A 198 7.00 25.00 -18.56
CA LEU A 198 8.14 24.27 -19.14
C LEU A 198 7.82 23.44 -20.39
N LEU A 199 6.56 23.19 -20.73
CA LEU A 199 6.26 22.50 -21.99
C LEU A 199 6.42 23.46 -23.16
N ASN A 200 7.53 23.33 -23.90
CA ASN A 200 7.73 24.02 -25.16
C ASN A 200 6.89 23.34 -26.25
N LEU A 201 5.65 23.80 -26.42
CA LEU A 201 4.70 23.26 -27.38
C LEU A 201 5.02 23.79 -28.78
N VAL A 202 5.45 22.91 -29.67
CA VAL A 202 5.96 23.27 -31.00
C VAL A 202 5.27 22.50 -32.14
N TYR A 203 4.43 21.50 -31.82
CA TYR A 203 3.66 20.73 -32.79
C TYR A 203 2.15 20.91 -32.58
N ASP A 204 1.39 20.86 -33.67
CA ASP A 204 -0.08 20.81 -33.62
C ASP A 204 -0.61 19.37 -33.48
N ASN A 205 -1.93 19.22 -33.44
CA ASN A 205 -2.57 17.92 -33.30
C ASN A 205 -2.33 16.96 -34.49
N ASP A 206 -2.01 17.50 -35.67
CA ASP A 206 -1.69 16.74 -36.89
C ASP A 206 -0.19 16.39 -36.99
N LEU A 207 0.57 16.64 -35.92
CA LEU A 207 2.01 16.39 -35.83
C LEU A 207 2.84 17.25 -36.80
N LEU A 208 2.30 18.41 -37.20
CA LEU A 208 3.02 19.40 -37.98
C LEU A 208 3.67 20.42 -37.06
N LEU A 209 4.85 20.90 -37.44
CA LEU A 209 5.52 21.98 -36.71
C LEU A 209 4.68 23.25 -36.86
N ILE A 210 4.38 23.91 -35.73
CA ILE A 210 3.65 25.17 -35.72
C ILE A 210 4.56 26.23 -36.35
N ALA A 211 4.36 26.52 -37.63
CA ALA A 211 5.00 27.63 -38.29
C ALA A 211 4.38 28.95 -37.78
N ASN A 212 5.22 29.97 -37.57
CA ASN A 212 4.77 31.31 -37.16
C ASN A 212 3.70 31.85 -38.13
N GLY A 213 2.40 31.75 -37.78
CA GLY A 213 1.31 32.37 -38.55
C GLY A 213 0.07 31.51 -38.81
N GLY A 214 0.09 30.20 -38.53
CA GLY A 214 -1.13 29.38 -38.52
C GLY A 214 -1.88 29.51 -37.19
N ASN A 215 -3.20 29.29 -37.18
CA ASN A 215 -4.01 29.13 -35.97
C ASN A 215 -4.30 27.62 -35.82
N PRO A 216 -3.34 26.82 -35.31
CA PRO A 216 -3.45 25.37 -35.40
C PRO A 216 -4.52 24.86 -34.44
N ALA A 217 -5.11 23.72 -34.74
CA ALA A 217 -6.07 23.09 -33.85
C ALA A 217 -5.36 22.62 -32.57
N VAL A 218 -5.89 23.03 -31.41
CA VAL A 218 -5.53 22.45 -30.11
C VAL A 218 -5.93 20.97 -30.05
N PRO A 219 -5.24 20.10 -29.29
CA PRO A 219 -4.10 20.37 -28.41
C PRO A 219 -2.76 20.60 -29.13
N TYR A 220 -1.85 21.33 -28.47
CA TYR A 220 -0.46 21.52 -28.91
C TYR A 220 0.50 20.61 -28.15
N TRP A 221 1.56 20.18 -28.81
CA TRP A 221 2.45 19.13 -28.32
C TRP A 221 3.91 19.57 -28.25
N THR A 222 4.65 19.04 -27.27
CA THR A 222 6.11 19.24 -27.17
C THR A 222 6.86 18.61 -28.34
N ALA A 223 8.14 18.96 -28.51
CA ALA A 223 9.01 18.18 -29.39
C ALA A 223 9.06 16.68 -28.98
N PRO A 224 9.22 15.74 -29.93
CA PRO A 224 9.34 14.31 -29.62
C PRO A 224 10.55 14.01 -28.74
N LEU A 225 10.32 13.40 -27.57
CA LEU A 225 11.35 13.04 -26.61
C LEU A 225 11.52 11.51 -26.53
N ARG A 226 12.74 11.04 -26.24
CA ARG A 226 12.94 9.64 -25.87
C ARG A 226 12.25 9.38 -24.53
N TYR A 227 11.64 8.20 -24.43
CA TYR A 227 10.95 7.79 -23.22
C TYR A 227 11.35 6.38 -22.81
N LYS A 228 11.06 6.05 -21.56
CA LYS A 228 10.98 4.68 -21.10
C LYS A 228 9.78 4.54 -20.15
N ILE A 229 9.07 3.44 -20.25
CA ILE A 229 7.96 3.12 -19.36
C ILE A 229 8.47 2.12 -18.32
N LEU A 230 8.45 2.57 -17.06
CA LEU A 230 8.71 1.78 -15.87
C LEU A 230 7.41 1.04 -15.54
N ARG A 231 7.46 -0.29 -15.63
CA ARG A 231 6.27 -1.12 -15.47
C ARG A 231 6.01 -1.40 -13.99
N GLN A 232 4.77 -1.75 -13.68
CA GLN A 232 4.44 -2.28 -12.36
C GLN A 232 5.14 -3.62 -12.10
N PRO A 233 5.49 -3.91 -10.84
CA PRO A 233 6.02 -5.21 -10.47
C PRO A 233 5.06 -6.34 -10.85
N VAL A 234 5.60 -7.44 -11.36
CA VAL A 234 4.83 -8.64 -11.72
C VAL A 234 5.24 -9.82 -10.85
N LYS A 235 4.28 -10.70 -10.55
CA LYS A 235 4.55 -11.96 -9.86
C LYS A 235 5.54 -12.80 -10.68
N THR A 236 6.60 -13.24 -10.01
CA THR A 236 7.58 -14.17 -10.61
C THR A 236 7.02 -15.60 -10.62
N SER A 237 7.64 -16.50 -11.37
CA SER A 237 7.25 -17.92 -11.42
C SER A 237 7.67 -18.74 -10.19
N ASN A 238 8.26 -18.11 -9.18
CA ASN A 238 8.71 -18.79 -7.97
C ASN A 238 7.53 -19.22 -7.10
N GLU A 239 7.72 -20.33 -6.37
CA GLU A 239 6.78 -20.78 -5.37
C GLU A 239 6.59 -19.72 -4.29
N ALA A 240 5.33 -19.49 -3.91
CA ALA A 240 4.99 -18.59 -2.83
C ALA A 240 5.39 -19.21 -1.48
N PHE A 241 5.87 -18.37 -0.58
CA PHE A 241 6.14 -18.76 0.79
C PHE A 241 4.86 -18.64 1.62
N GLN A 242 4.44 -19.74 2.21
CA GLN A 242 3.33 -19.77 3.17
C GLN A 242 3.88 -19.74 4.59
N LEU A 243 3.28 -18.89 5.43
CA LEU A 243 3.59 -18.86 6.86
C LEU A 243 3.11 -20.15 7.55
N PRO A 244 3.78 -20.59 8.63
CA PRO A 244 3.34 -21.74 9.40
C PRO A 244 1.89 -21.58 9.91
N ASN A 245 1.19 -22.70 10.08
CA ASN A 245 -0.20 -22.70 10.56
C ASN A 245 -0.37 -21.86 11.83
N LYS A 246 -1.45 -21.07 11.84
CA LYS A 246 -1.81 -20.06 12.87
C LYS A 246 -0.94 -18.80 12.91
N MET A 247 0.10 -18.70 12.10
CA MET A 247 0.94 -17.49 12.03
C MET A 247 0.48 -16.62 10.87
N ALA A 248 0.55 -15.31 11.05
CA ALA A 248 0.22 -14.35 10.03
C ALA A 248 1.09 -13.09 10.18
N ILE A 249 1.22 -12.33 9.09
CA ILE A 249 1.63 -10.94 9.17
C ILE A 249 0.38 -10.11 9.42
N ASP A 250 0.38 -9.36 10.53
CA ASP A 250 -0.69 -8.45 10.93
C ASP A 250 -0.53 -7.14 10.18
N LEU A 251 -1.25 -7.00 9.07
CA LEU A 251 -1.17 -5.83 8.20
C LEU A 251 -1.72 -4.57 8.87
N GLU A 252 -2.62 -4.69 9.85
CA GLU A 252 -3.17 -3.54 10.59
C GLU A 252 -2.09 -2.83 11.40
N ALA A 253 -1.15 -3.61 11.95
CA ALA A 253 0.03 -3.10 12.65
C ALA A 253 1.19 -2.72 11.71
N CYS A 254 1.15 -3.12 10.44
CA CYS A 254 2.23 -2.85 9.47
C CYS A 254 2.23 -1.39 8.96
N GLY A 255 3.42 -0.85 8.70
CA GLY A 255 3.57 0.54 8.29
C GLY A 255 4.98 0.98 8.00
N MET A 256 5.13 2.27 7.72
CA MET A 256 6.40 2.95 7.57
C MET A 256 6.72 3.79 8.81
N GLY A 257 7.99 4.12 8.98
CA GLY A 257 8.50 4.88 10.12
C GLY A 257 8.02 6.32 10.22
N ASP A 258 7.39 6.83 9.17
CA ASP A 258 6.74 8.15 9.10
C ASP A 258 5.25 8.12 9.51
N GLY A 259 4.80 7.00 10.10
CA GLY A 259 3.42 6.83 10.57
C GLY A 259 2.46 6.28 9.51
N THR A 260 2.89 6.22 8.24
CA THR A 260 2.03 5.71 7.15
C THR A 260 1.70 4.23 7.38
N ARG A 261 0.41 3.88 7.36
CA ARG A 261 -0.04 2.49 7.43
C ARG A 261 0.05 1.84 6.05
N LEU A 262 0.39 0.55 5.99
CA LEU A 262 0.37 -0.22 4.73
C LEU A 262 -1.02 -0.79 4.42
N HIS A 263 -1.89 -0.83 5.42
CA HIS A 263 -3.27 -1.25 5.32
C HIS A 263 -4.14 -0.22 6.04
N ASP A 264 -5.27 0.14 5.43
CA ASP A 264 -6.28 0.98 6.04
C ASP A 264 -7.39 0.09 6.62
N PRO A 265 -7.47 -0.07 7.97
CA PRO A 265 -8.51 -0.88 8.59
C PRO A 265 -9.91 -0.26 8.45
N TYR A 266 -10.02 1.02 8.08
CA TYR A 266 -11.30 1.75 8.03
C TYR A 266 -12.00 1.70 6.68
N ALA A 267 -11.36 1.12 5.66
CA ALA A 267 -12.03 0.82 4.40
C ALA A 267 -13.22 -0.16 4.58
N ARG A 268 -13.42 -0.73 5.78
CA ARG A 268 -14.51 -1.64 6.11
C ARG A 268 -15.85 -0.96 6.40
N VAL A 269 -15.87 0.34 6.70
CA VAL A 269 -17.08 1.00 7.23
C VAL A 269 -17.57 2.06 6.25
N ASN A 270 -18.84 1.99 5.87
CA ASN A 270 -19.48 3.09 5.12
C ASN A 270 -19.50 4.34 6.04
N PRO A 271 -19.51 5.58 5.52
CA PRO A 271 -19.45 6.80 6.34
C PRO A 271 -20.55 6.93 7.40
N ALA A 272 -21.60 6.12 7.31
CA ALA A 272 -22.68 6.04 8.29
C ALA A 272 -22.32 5.22 9.55
N ASN A 273 -21.09 4.70 9.68
CA ASN A 273 -20.71 3.71 10.70
C ASN A 273 -21.56 2.43 10.70
N GLU A 274 -22.36 2.22 9.66
CA GLU A 274 -23.07 0.98 9.43
C GLU A 274 -22.10 -0.01 8.77
N PRO A 275 -22.01 -1.26 9.25
CA PRO A 275 -21.37 -2.32 8.47
C PRO A 275 -22.05 -2.29 7.11
N ASN A 276 -21.28 -2.05 6.04
CA ASN A 276 -21.82 -1.72 4.72
C ASN A 276 -23.04 -2.62 4.42
N PRO A 277 -24.28 -2.10 4.44
CA PRO A 277 -25.49 -2.93 4.36
C PRO A 277 -25.69 -3.56 2.98
N ALA A 278 -24.69 -3.46 2.10
CA ALA A 278 -24.64 -4.19 0.84
C ALA A 278 -24.74 -5.72 1.02
N TRP A 279 -24.44 -6.28 2.20
CA TRP A 279 -24.69 -7.71 2.46
C TRP A 279 -26.13 -8.02 2.89
N GLU A 280 -26.82 -7.12 3.59
CA GLU A 280 -28.21 -7.33 4.05
C GLU A 280 -29.28 -6.84 3.08
N SER A 281 -28.98 -5.86 2.23
CA SER A 281 -30.03 -5.18 1.45
C SER A 281 -30.53 -5.93 0.21
N GLY A 282 -29.98 -7.11 -0.12
CA GLY A 282 -30.46 -7.93 -1.24
C GLY A 282 -30.35 -7.26 -2.63
N TRP A 283 -29.75 -6.08 -2.71
CA TRP A 283 -29.53 -5.36 -3.95
C TRP A 283 -28.22 -5.83 -4.58
N ARG A 284 -28.36 -6.87 -5.40
CA ARG A 284 -27.41 -7.39 -6.39
C ARG A 284 -26.20 -8.17 -5.86
N GLU A 285 -26.38 -9.50 -5.82
CA GLU A 285 -25.33 -10.55 -5.86
C GLU A 285 -24.36 -10.40 -7.05
N ASP A 286 -24.69 -9.58 -8.05
CA ASP A 286 -24.04 -9.49 -9.36
C ASP A 286 -23.09 -8.30 -9.55
N LYS A 287 -22.91 -7.44 -8.54
CA LYS A 287 -21.82 -6.44 -8.57
C LYS A 287 -20.75 -6.81 -7.54
N PRO A 288 -19.49 -7.07 -7.96
CA PRO A 288 -18.36 -7.13 -7.03
C PRO A 288 -18.39 -5.85 -6.20
N LEU A 289 -18.35 -6.01 -4.88
CA LEU A 289 -18.63 -4.98 -3.89
C LEU A 289 -17.53 -3.91 -3.88
N GLY A 290 -17.61 -2.94 -4.80
CA GLY A 290 -16.64 -1.84 -4.86
C GLY A 290 -15.22 -2.30 -5.22
N PRO A 291 -14.26 -1.38 -5.30
CA PRO A 291 -12.85 -1.73 -5.45
C PRO A 291 -12.39 -2.37 -4.15
N ASP A 292 -12.49 -3.70 -4.09
CA ASP A 292 -11.95 -4.49 -2.98
C ASP A 292 -10.49 -4.07 -2.75
N ASN A 293 -10.17 -3.70 -1.51
CA ASN A 293 -8.81 -3.35 -1.08
C ASN A 293 -7.93 -4.62 -0.98
N ASP A 294 -8.03 -5.49 -1.99
CA ASP A 294 -7.40 -6.80 -2.10
C ASP A 294 -6.04 -6.72 -2.82
N ASP A 295 -5.59 -5.50 -3.11
CA ASP A 295 -4.27 -5.26 -3.65
C ASP A 295 -3.19 -5.71 -2.67
N ASP A 296 -2.25 -6.47 -3.19
CA ASP A 296 -1.11 -6.96 -2.42
C ASP A 296 -0.22 -5.79 -2.00
N ILE A 297 0.37 -5.87 -0.82
CA ILE A 297 1.37 -4.89 -0.37
C ILE A 297 2.72 -5.32 -0.93
N ILE A 298 3.31 -4.51 -1.80
CA ILE A 298 4.56 -4.85 -2.49
C ILE A 298 5.71 -4.00 -1.94
N ILE A 299 6.78 -4.66 -1.51
CA ILE A 299 8.02 -4.02 -1.06
C ILE A 299 9.11 -4.33 -2.09
N MET A 300 9.56 -3.30 -2.83
CA MET A 300 10.57 -3.44 -3.87
C MET A 300 11.95 -3.02 -3.35
N PHE A 301 12.95 -3.85 -3.61
CA PHE A 301 14.35 -3.53 -3.38
C PHE A 301 15.01 -3.02 -4.66
N SER A 302 15.84 -1.99 -4.54
CA SER A 302 16.68 -1.52 -5.63
C SER A 302 17.85 -2.48 -5.88
N PRO A 303 18.54 -2.40 -7.04
CA PRO A 303 19.76 -3.17 -7.31
C PRO A 303 20.89 -2.94 -6.29
N GLU A 304 20.89 -1.81 -5.60
CA GLU A 304 21.83 -1.50 -4.51
C GLU A 304 21.45 -2.21 -3.20
N GLY A 305 20.24 -2.76 -3.15
CA GLY A 305 19.66 -3.45 -2.01
C GLY A 305 18.96 -2.54 -1.01
N ALA A 306 18.72 -1.26 -1.34
CA ALA A 306 17.86 -0.37 -0.59
C ALA A 306 16.38 -0.70 -0.85
N VAL A 307 15.45 -0.25 -0.03
CA VAL A 307 14.02 -0.28 -0.38
C VAL A 307 13.78 0.86 -1.36
N ALA A 308 13.44 0.54 -2.61
CA ALA A 308 13.19 1.52 -3.65
C ALA A 308 11.81 2.17 -3.44
N GLU A 309 10.80 1.32 -3.28
CA GLU A 309 9.40 1.73 -3.19
C GLU A 309 8.57 0.69 -2.45
N VAL A 310 7.46 1.17 -1.89
CA VAL A 310 6.40 0.35 -1.31
C VAL A 310 5.12 0.69 -2.06
N LEU A 311 4.48 -0.32 -2.64
CA LEU A 311 3.16 -0.20 -3.24
C LEU A 311 2.16 -0.77 -2.24
N TYR A 312 1.14 0.01 -1.93
CA TYR A 312 0.06 -0.41 -1.04
C TYR A 312 -1.19 0.37 -1.41
N ASN A 313 -2.36 -0.22 -1.23
CA ASN A 313 -3.61 0.49 -1.41
C ASN A 313 -3.91 1.29 -0.13
N ALA A 314 -3.94 2.61 -0.27
CA ALA A 314 -4.09 3.56 0.83
C ALA A 314 -5.56 3.79 1.22
N GLY A 315 -6.49 3.01 0.67
CA GLY A 315 -7.92 3.25 0.79
C GLY A 315 -8.44 4.28 -0.23
N PRO A 316 -9.77 4.45 -0.31
CA PRO A 316 -10.38 5.47 -1.14
C PRO A 316 -9.89 6.86 -0.74
N ARG A 317 -9.39 7.63 -1.71
CA ARG A 317 -9.06 9.05 -1.57
C ARG A 317 -9.95 9.86 -2.49
N ASP A 318 -10.29 11.07 -2.10
CA ASP A 318 -10.90 12.00 -3.04
C ASP A 318 -9.91 12.51 -4.09
N GLU A 319 -10.42 13.24 -5.09
CA GLU A 319 -9.63 13.89 -6.13
C GLU A 319 -8.55 14.83 -5.54
N ASP A 320 -8.86 15.46 -4.40
CA ASP A 320 -7.96 16.35 -3.67
C ASP A 320 -6.85 15.59 -2.92
N GLY A 321 -6.94 14.26 -2.80
CA GLY A 321 -6.00 13.40 -2.09
C GLY A 321 -6.12 13.49 -0.58
N ASN A 322 -7.19 14.10 -0.09
CA ASN A 322 -7.61 14.01 1.28
C ASN A 322 -8.31 12.66 1.48
N ASN A 323 -8.18 12.09 2.67
CA ASN A 323 -9.16 11.10 3.12
C ASN A 323 -10.45 11.88 3.40
N THR A 324 -11.26 12.18 2.39
CA THR A 324 -12.64 12.58 2.66
C THR A 324 -13.48 11.33 2.64
N THR A 325 -13.86 10.93 3.84
CA THR A 325 -14.81 9.85 4.14
C THR A 325 -16.23 10.19 3.68
N GLY A 326 -16.47 11.08 2.71
CA GLY A 326 -17.82 11.34 2.26
C GLY A 326 -17.94 12.43 1.20
N GLN A 327 -18.40 12.06 0.01
CA GLN A 327 -19.79 12.32 -0.39
C GLN A 327 -20.07 12.02 -1.87
N ASN A 328 -19.08 11.76 -2.74
CA ASN A 328 -19.34 11.48 -4.15
C ASN A 328 -18.68 10.15 -4.56
N GLY A 329 -19.51 9.16 -4.92
CA GLY A 329 -19.17 7.74 -5.06
C GLY A 329 -18.29 7.34 -6.25
N ASP A 330 -17.27 8.13 -6.59
CA ASP A 330 -16.22 7.78 -7.58
C ASP A 330 -14.86 7.64 -6.85
N PHE A 331 -14.82 6.72 -5.88
CA PHE A 331 -13.61 6.44 -5.12
C PHE A 331 -12.88 5.26 -5.75
N ASP A 332 -11.96 5.55 -6.66
CA ASP A 332 -11.07 4.52 -7.18
C ASP A 332 -9.91 4.28 -6.19
N ALA A 333 -9.93 3.14 -5.52
CA ALA A 333 -8.84 2.70 -4.65
C ALA A 333 -7.67 2.21 -5.51
N TYR A 334 -6.75 3.12 -5.86
CA TYR A 334 -5.55 2.77 -6.62
C TYR A 334 -4.37 2.39 -5.71
N PRO A 335 -3.53 1.43 -6.13
CA PRO A 335 -2.29 1.14 -5.43
C PRO A 335 -1.40 2.38 -5.42
N VAL A 336 -1.12 2.91 -4.23
CA VAL A 336 -0.23 4.05 -4.01
C VAL A 336 1.20 3.54 -4.00
N ARG A 337 1.99 4.02 -4.95
CA ARG A 337 3.43 3.73 -5.02
C ARG A 337 4.22 4.85 -4.34
N ARG A 338 4.79 4.55 -3.18
CA ARG A 338 5.54 5.50 -2.36
C ARG A 338 7.02 5.15 -2.33
N LEU A 339 7.89 6.14 -2.55
CA LEU A 339 9.32 5.99 -2.31
C LEU A 339 9.54 5.77 -0.81
N ALA A 340 10.33 4.76 -0.45
CA ALA A 340 10.61 4.45 0.94
C ALA A 340 11.57 5.52 1.53
N SER A 341 11.00 6.50 2.22
CA SER A 341 11.76 7.53 2.93
C SER A 341 12.15 7.10 4.35
N SER A 342 11.43 6.12 4.91
CA SER A 342 11.58 5.63 6.28
C SER A 342 11.46 4.10 6.35
N ASN A 343 11.93 3.50 7.44
CA ASN A 343 11.94 2.04 7.60
C ASN A 343 10.54 1.45 7.47
N VAL A 344 10.46 0.24 6.90
CA VAL A 344 9.21 -0.54 6.82
C VAL A 344 9.16 -1.49 8.02
N PHE A 345 8.00 -1.56 8.67
CA PHE A 345 7.75 -2.37 9.87
C PHE A 345 6.65 -3.38 9.54
N LEU A 346 6.96 -4.66 9.69
CA LEU A 346 6.01 -5.76 9.55
C LEU A 346 5.87 -6.49 10.87
N LEU A 347 4.64 -6.76 11.32
CA LEU A 347 4.40 -7.49 12.57
C LEU A 347 4.04 -8.94 12.26
N VAL A 348 4.82 -9.89 12.76
CA VAL A 348 4.50 -11.32 12.71
C VAL A 348 3.91 -11.75 14.04
N GLY A 349 2.72 -12.35 14.01
CA GLY A 349 1.99 -12.77 15.19
C GLY A 349 1.03 -13.94 14.94
N LEU A 350 0.07 -14.11 15.84
CA LEU A 350 -0.98 -15.12 15.75
C LEU A 350 -2.09 -14.62 14.81
N ARG A 351 -2.59 -15.50 13.95
CA ARG A 351 -3.68 -15.18 13.01
C ARG A 351 -4.95 -14.80 13.75
N GLU A 352 -5.28 -15.53 14.81
CA GLU A 352 -6.46 -15.31 15.66
C GLU A 352 -6.46 -13.98 16.41
N ASN A 353 -5.31 -13.28 16.44
CA ASN A 353 -5.13 -12.03 17.15
C ASN A 353 -5.17 -10.79 16.23
N ILE A 354 -5.51 -10.96 14.96
CA ILE A 354 -5.65 -9.86 13.99
C ILE A 354 -7.12 -9.41 14.01
N VAL A 355 -7.35 -8.11 14.23
CA VAL A 355 -8.69 -7.55 14.48
C VAL A 355 -9.49 -7.43 13.19
N GLY A 356 -10.04 -8.55 12.75
CA GLY A 356 -10.83 -8.66 11.52
C GLY A 356 -10.98 -10.10 11.04
N ALA A 357 -10.15 -11.04 11.50
CA ALA A 357 -10.37 -12.45 11.19
C ALA A 357 -11.65 -13.02 11.83
N ASP A 358 -12.23 -12.34 12.83
CA ASP A 358 -13.41 -12.76 13.56
C ASP A 358 -14.28 -11.53 13.87
N VAL A 359 -15.49 -11.49 13.34
CA VAL A 359 -16.47 -10.39 13.56
C VAL A 359 -16.89 -10.34 15.03
N ASP A 360 -16.72 -11.44 15.75
CA ASP A 360 -16.97 -11.56 17.19
C ASP A 360 -15.72 -11.28 18.05
N ALA A 361 -14.61 -10.80 17.46
CA ALA A 361 -13.45 -10.36 18.23
C ALA A 361 -13.95 -9.34 19.25
N PRO A 362 -13.91 -9.67 20.56
CA PRO A 362 -14.61 -8.89 21.56
C PRO A 362 -14.02 -7.51 21.52
N ASP A 363 -14.87 -6.53 21.24
CA ASP A 363 -14.56 -5.12 21.20
C ASP A 363 -13.76 -4.80 22.47
N ILE A 364 -12.43 -4.74 22.33
CA ILE A 364 -11.58 -4.31 23.43
C ILE A 364 -11.86 -2.83 23.46
N ASP A 365 -12.80 -2.46 24.32
CA ASP A 365 -13.16 -1.09 24.59
C ASP A 365 -11.93 -0.41 25.20
N PHE A 366 -11.06 0.12 24.35
CA PHE A 366 -9.88 0.89 24.75
C PHE A 366 -10.26 2.19 25.48
N GLY A 367 -11.54 2.57 25.44
CA GLY A 367 -12.11 3.67 26.22
C GLY A 367 -12.34 3.29 27.68
N LYS A 368 -12.63 2.01 27.96
CA LYS A 368 -12.59 1.47 29.31
C LYS A 368 -11.14 1.22 29.67
N SER A 369 -10.67 2.00 30.62
CA SER A 369 -9.35 1.85 31.21
C SER A 369 -9.08 0.38 31.54
N PHE A 370 -7.87 -0.08 31.21
CA PHE A 370 -7.37 -1.39 31.63
C PHE A 370 -7.13 -1.37 33.15
N ASP A 371 -8.21 -1.25 33.93
CA ASP A 371 -8.21 -0.96 35.36
C ASP A 371 -7.60 -2.10 36.17
N SER A 372 -7.58 -3.31 35.61
CA SER A 372 -6.99 -4.48 36.24
C SER A 372 -5.82 -5.04 35.43
N ALA A 373 -4.83 -5.58 36.16
CA ALA A 373 -3.75 -6.37 35.56
C ALA A 373 -4.27 -7.58 34.76
N ALA A 374 -5.45 -8.11 35.13
CA ALA A 374 -6.07 -9.22 34.42
C ALA A 374 -6.58 -8.80 33.03
N ASP A 375 -7.10 -7.58 32.88
CA ASP A 375 -7.54 -7.04 31.59
C ASP A 375 -6.35 -6.77 30.66
N LYS A 376 -5.25 -6.24 31.21
CA LYS A 376 -3.99 -6.08 30.47
C LYS A 376 -3.46 -7.41 29.95
N GLU A 377 -3.44 -8.45 30.79
CA GLU A 377 -3.03 -9.80 30.38
C GLU A 377 -3.97 -10.43 29.34
N LYS A 378 -5.28 -10.14 29.43
CA LYS A 378 -6.25 -10.59 28.42
C LYS A 378 -6.02 -9.89 27.08
N ALA A 379 -5.73 -8.59 27.08
CA ALA A 379 -5.46 -7.82 25.86
C ALA A 379 -4.15 -8.25 25.19
N LYS A 380 -3.08 -8.47 25.97
CA LYS A 380 -1.80 -9.03 25.49
C LYS A 380 -1.97 -10.34 24.74
N LYS A 381 -2.93 -11.17 25.15
CA LYS A 381 -3.19 -12.47 24.50
C LYS A 381 -4.01 -12.35 23.22
N LYS A 382 -4.75 -11.27 23.03
CA LYS A 382 -5.72 -11.09 21.94
C LYS A 382 -5.26 -10.19 20.81
N ILE A 383 -4.29 -9.32 21.07
CA ILE A 383 -3.84 -8.30 20.11
C ILE A 383 -2.36 -8.47 19.84
N ASN A 384 -1.97 -8.67 18.58
CA ASN A 384 -0.58 -8.95 18.24
C ASN A 384 0.39 -7.83 18.61
N TRP A 385 0.04 -6.55 18.42
CA TRP A 385 0.92 -5.43 18.77
C TRP A 385 1.02 -5.18 20.28
N LEU A 386 0.17 -5.80 21.09
CA LEU A 386 0.31 -5.83 22.56
C LEU A 386 0.97 -7.13 23.06
N ASN A 387 0.99 -8.18 22.24
CA ASN A 387 1.59 -9.46 22.59
C ASN A 387 3.12 -9.37 22.54
N GLY A 388 3.79 -9.61 23.67
CA GLY A 388 5.26 -9.63 23.76
C GLY A 388 5.93 -10.79 22.99
N ASP A 389 5.17 -11.82 22.64
CA ASP A 389 5.67 -12.94 21.81
C ASP A 389 5.69 -12.61 20.31
N SER A 390 4.94 -11.60 19.87
CA SER A 390 4.98 -11.10 18.50
C SER A 390 6.36 -10.56 18.16
N ARG A 391 6.69 -10.52 16.86
CA ARG A 391 8.01 -10.09 16.38
C ARG A 391 7.88 -9.07 15.26
N TRP A 392 8.59 -7.96 15.41
CA TRP A 392 8.72 -6.95 14.37
C TRP A 392 9.83 -7.36 13.41
N LEU A 393 9.52 -7.36 12.11
CA LEU A 393 10.51 -7.34 11.04
C LEU A 393 10.68 -5.88 10.59
N VAL A 394 11.88 -5.35 10.72
CA VAL A 394 12.19 -3.97 10.35
C VAL A 394 13.12 -3.99 9.16
N ILE A 395 12.71 -3.31 8.10
CA ILE A 395 13.46 -3.18 6.85
C ILE A 395 13.94 -1.73 6.75
N GLY A 396 15.25 -1.52 6.84
CA GLY A 396 15.85 -0.19 6.72
C GLY A 396 15.68 0.37 5.32
N ALA A 397 15.03 1.53 5.14
CA ALA A 397 14.75 2.05 3.80
C ALA A 397 16.00 2.26 2.94
N ARG A 398 17.06 2.86 3.51
CA ARG A 398 18.28 3.21 2.77
C ARG A 398 19.21 2.03 2.49
N THR A 399 19.25 1.05 3.39
CA THR A 399 20.22 -0.05 3.35
C THR A 399 19.58 -1.37 2.92
N GLY A 400 18.25 -1.43 2.96
CA GLY A 400 17.45 -2.66 2.98
C GLY A 400 17.97 -3.65 4.01
N ALA A 401 18.59 -3.21 5.11
CA ALA A 401 19.01 -4.10 6.17
C ALA A 401 17.74 -4.62 6.86
N LEU A 402 17.67 -5.94 7.07
CA LEU A 402 16.59 -6.55 7.82
C LEU A 402 17.05 -6.79 9.24
N ALA A 403 16.18 -6.51 10.20
CA ALA A 403 16.37 -6.85 11.59
C ALA A 403 15.06 -7.38 12.17
N THR A 404 15.19 -8.26 13.15
CA THR A 404 14.04 -8.78 13.92
C THR A 404 14.11 -8.22 15.32
N ALA A 405 13.04 -7.60 15.80
CA ALA A 405 12.94 -7.09 17.16
C ALA A 405 11.78 -7.77 17.91
N GLU A 406 11.97 -7.97 19.21
CA GLU A 406 10.88 -8.40 20.08
C GLU A 406 9.85 -7.28 20.22
N ASN A 407 8.58 -7.64 20.29
CA ASN A 407 7.54 -6.66 20.54
C ASN A 407 7.58 -6.24 22.02
N ALA A 408 7.46 -4.95 22.29
CA ALA A 408 7.24 -4.46 23.65
C ALA A 408 5.75 -4.26 23.88
N PHE A 409 5.32 -4.57 25.11
CA PHE A 409 4.04 -4.09 25.57
C PHE A 409 4.12 -2.58 25.76
N VAL A 410 3.27 -1.86 25.05
CA VAL A 410 3.02 -0.44 25.25
C VAL A 410 1.70 -0.33 26.00
N ASP A 411 1.69 0.33 27.16
CA ASP A 411 0.44 0.54 27.88
C ASP A 411 -0.40 1.58 27.14
N PRO A 412 -1.63 1.24 26.70
CA PRO A 412 -2.51 2.19 26.03
C PRO A 412 -2.80 3.45 26.87
N GLN A 413 -2.77 3.32 28.20
CA GLN A 413 -3.02 4.42 29.12
C GLN A 413 -1.95 5.52 29.05
N ASP A 414 -0.70 5.14 28.76
CA ASP A 414 0.40 6.11 28.64
C ASP A 414 0.18 7.11 27.49
N TYR A 415 -0.70 6.77 26.54
CA TYR A 415 -1.06 7.60 25.39
C TYR A 415 -2.47 8.20 25.49
N ALA A 416 -3.29 7.73 26.45
CA ALA A 416 -4.63 8.25 26.69
C ALA A 416 -4.62 9.58 27.45
N ASP A 417 -3.61 9.80 28.31
CA ASP A 417 -3.49 10.99 29.16
C ASP A 417 -2.61 12.10 28.57
N GLY A 418 -2.12 11.93 27.34
CA GLY A 418 -1.52 13.03 26.60
C GLY A 418 -2.53 14.19 26.58
N PRO A 419 -2.16 15.42 26.99
CA PRO A 419 -3.13 16.47 27.12
C PRO A 419 -3.74 16.69 25.74
N LEU A 420 -5.01 16.27 25.59
CA LEU A 420 -5.99 17.12 24.94
C LEU A 420 -6.02 18.41 25.76
N ASP A 421 -4.93 19.18 25.70
CA ASP A 421 -4.85 20.49 26.30
C ASP A 421 -6.05 21.20 25.71
N GLY A 422 -6.98 21.61 26.57
CA GLY A 422 -8.22 22.28 26.19
C GLY A 422 -7.99 23.59 25.43
N THR A 423 -6.75 23.86 25.00
CA THR A 423 -6.29 24.91 24.10
C THR A 423 -6.22 24.49 22.63
N VAL A 424 -6.36 23.20 22.25
CA VAL A 424 -6.71 22.83 20.85
C VAL A 424 -8.21 23.14 20.63
N THR A 425 -8.54 24.42 20.70
CA THR A 425 -9.89 24.99 20.62
C THR A 425 -10.42 25.11 19.20
N SER A 426 -9.74 24.55 18.19
CA SER A 426 -10.19 24.66 16.79
C SER A 426 -9.54 23.68 15.81
N GLY A 427 -9.04 22.54 16.27
CA GLY A 427 -9.00 21.37 15.38
C GLY A 427 -10.42 20.85 15.21
N PRO A 428 -10.84 20.32 14.05
CA PRO A 428 -12.15 19.68 13.93
C PRO A 428 -12.24 18.66 15.06
N MET A 429 -13.23 18.81 15.96
CA MET A 429 -13.58 17.76 16.91
C MET A 429 -13.68 16.48 16.10
N LEU A 430 -12.91 15.44 16.45
CA LEU A 430 -13.19 14.10 15.94
C LEU A 430 -14.61 13.80 16.40
N VAL A 431 -15.55 13.81 15.46
CA VAL A 431 -16.98 13.93 15.76
C VAL A 431 -17.52 12.60 16.32
N ASP A 432 -16.79 11.50 16.13
CA ASP A 432 -17.22 10.15 16.47
C ASP A 432 -16.19 9.37 17.31
N ALA A 433 -16.69 8.58 18.27
CA ALA A 433 -15.88 7.70 19.12
C ALA A 433 -15.04 6.67 18.32
N ALA A 434 -15.48 6.32 17.11
CA ALA A 434 -14.75 5.45 16.20
C ALA A 434 -13.41 6.08 15.74
N ASP A 435 -13.41 7.39 15.46
CA ASP A 435 -12.19 8.11 15.06
C ASP A 435 -11.20 8.21 16.21
N GLU A 436 -11.70 8.37 17.44
CA GLU A 436 -10.86 8.42 18.63
C GLU A 436 -10.15 7.07 18.89
N LEU A 437 -10.89 5.96 18.84
CA LEU A 437 -10.32 4.61 19.01
C LEU A 437 -9.28 4.32 17.92
N SER A 438 -9.54 4.81 16.71
CA SER A 438 -8.66 4.67 15.55
C SER A 438 -7.34 5.42 15.68
N TYR A 439 -7.44 6.63 16.20
CA TYR A 439 -6.30 7.48 16.53
C TYR A 439 -5.46 6.85 17.65
N ARG A 440 -6.10 6.39 18.74
CA ARG A 440 -5.44 5.71 19.86
C ARG A 440 -4.67 4.47 19.41
N ARG A 441 -5.32 3.58 18.63
CA ARG A 441 -4.65 2.41 18.02
C ARG A 441 -3.45 2.83 17.18
N GLY A 442 -3.56 3.95 16.44
CA GLY A 442 -2.45 4.50 15.65
C GLY A 442 -1.24 4.89 16.50
N LEU A 443 -1.48 5.56 17.63
CA LEU A 443 -0.43 5.95 18.58
C LEU A 443 0.24 4.74 19.22
N GLU A 444 -0.52 3.72 19.62
CA GLU A 444 0.03 2.48 20.18
C GLU A 444 0.93 1.76 19.18
N ILE A 445 0.46 1.61 17.94
CA ILE A 445 1.23 0.98 16.87
C ILE A 445 2.50 1.79 16.60
N GLN A 446 2.40 3.13 16.58
CA GLN A 446 3.55 4.00 16.39
C GLN A 446 4.57 3.84 17.53
N ALA A 447 4.10 3.80 18.78
CA ALA A 447 4.94 3.58 19.95
C ALA A 447 5.66 2.23 19.90
N ALA A 448 4.94 1.16 19.53
CA ALA A 448 5.53 -0.17 19.36
C ALA A 448 6.61 -0.20 18.26
N ARG A 449 6.39 0.52 17.16
CA ARG A 449 7.38 0.69 16.08
C ARG A 449 8.59 1.51 16.52
N GLU A 450 8.37 2.56 17.32
CA GLU A 450 9.45 3.37 17.88
C GLU A 450 10.32 2.57 18.84
N PHE A 451 9.70 1.75 19.70
CA PHE A 451 10.42 0.79 20.53
C PHE A 451 11.25 -0.18 19.67
N ALA A 452 10.65 -0.79 18.65
CA ALA A 452 11.36 -1.70 17.75
C ALA A 452 12.54 -0.99 17.06
N ARG A 453 12.37 0.27 16.65
CA ARG A 453 13.43 1.10 16.07
C ARG A 453 14.57 1.33 17.07
N GLN A 454 14.26 1.67 18.31
CA GLN A 454 15.25 1.89 19.36
C GLN A 454 16.00 0.60 19.71
N ALA A 455 15.30 -0.53 19.83
CA ALA A 455 15.88 -1.84 20.10
C ALA A 455 16.94 -2.22 19.04
N ILE A 456 16.67 -1.92 17.76
CA ILE A 456 17.63 -2.14 16.67
C ILE A 456 18.80 -1.15 16.75
N GLY A 457 18.52 0.13 17.04
CA GLY A 457 19.56 1.16 17.16
C GLY A 457 20.57 0.91 18.28
N MET A 458 20.15 0.27 19.37
CA MET A 458 21.00 -0.10 20.50
C MET A 458 21.89 -1.34 20.23
N GLY A 459 21.88 -1.88 19.01
CA GLY A 459 22.71 -3.00 18.63
C GLY A 459 22.18 -4.34 19.12
N GLY A 460 20.85 -4.51 19.13
CA GLY A 460 20.20 -5.80 19.39
C GLY A 460 20.86 -6.90 18.54
N ARG A 461 21.58 -7.79 19.22
CA ARG A 461 22.25 -8.97 18.64
C ARG A 461 21.34 -10.17 18.66
#